data_AF-A0AAD7H5Q3-F1
#
_entry.id   AF-A0AAD7H5Q3-F1
#
_cell.length_a   1.000
_cell.length_b   1.000
_cell.length_c   1.000
_cell.angle_alpha   90.00
_cell.angle_beta   90.00
_cell.angle_gamma   90.00
#
_symmetry.space_group_name_H-M   'P 1'
#
loop_
_entity.id
_entity.type
_entity.pdbx_description
1 polymer ?
#
loop_
_entity_poly.entity_id
_entity_poly.type
_entity_poly.pdbx_seq_one_letter_code
_entity_poly.pdbx_strand_id
1 'polypeptide(L)'
;MQLTPILIGFFAALSNTTSATQTFANQGTAPAGWDFVLEENRGTVEQVTNIVYGGSGTAIKATQTYTPGYTGRYHSEVHHFQGYHRREQGFYGFAFRLQDDWQFSPAQSYNLGQFIADFTDTGCDDWMPSSMVWIVGSQLATRVRTGTVCNQGTTQFLNLATVSAGTWHKVEIQASWQNDDTGFYKLWFDGVKVLEKFNIATTIDDTREFQFHVGLYANGWHDDGGMKGTQPFRQQLATGTTFADADPDQWS
;
A
#
# COMPACT_ATOMS: atom_id res chain seq x y z
N MET A 1 1.74 57.71 -46.39
CA MET A 1 2.15 56.89 -45.22
C MET A 1 1.02 55.91 -44.97
N GLN A 2 1.22 54.62 -45.27
CA GLN A 2 0.23 53.57 -45.00
C GLN A 2 0.58 52.88 -43.68
N LEU A 3 -0.43 52.56 -42.88
CA LEU A 3 -0.29 51.80 -41.63
C LEU A 3 -0.90 50.40 -41.83
N THR A 4 -0.05 49.38 -41.76
CA THR A 4 -0.47 47.98 -41.82
C THR A 4 -0.90 47.53 -40.42
N PRO A 5 -2.13 47.01 -40.22
CA PRO A 5 -2.52 46.46 -38.93
C PRO A 5 -1.83 45.12 -38.70
N ILE A 6 -1.04 45.01 -37.62
CA ILE A 6 -0.47 43.73 -37.17
C ILE A 6 -1.55 43.01 -36.35
N LEU A 7 -1.99 41.84 -36.83
CA LEU A 7 -2.91 40.99 -36.08
C LEU A 7 -2.12 40.20 -35.02
N ILE A 8 -2.29 40.55 -33.74
CA ILE A 8 -1.71 39.79 -32.63
C ILE A 8 -2.67 38.63 -32.31
N GLY A 9 -2.33 37.43 -32.76
CA GLY A 9 -3.09 36.22 -32.48
C GLY A 9 -2.89 35.74 -31.04
N PHE A 10 -3.95 35.81 -30.23
CA PHE A 10 -3.95 35.26 -28.87
C PHE A 10 -4.08 33.72 -28.93
N PHE A 11 -2.99 32.99 -28.73
CA PHE A 11 -3.04 31.55 -28.50
C PHE A 11 -3.49 31.26 -27.08
N ALA A 12 -4.78 30.96 -26.91
CA ALA A 12 -5.31 30.43 -25.65
C ALA A 12 -4.81 28.99 -25.46
N ALA A 13 -3.87 28.78 -24.54
CA ALA A 13 -3.43 27.45 -24.17
C ALA A 13 -4.55 26.74 -23.40
N LEU A 14 -5.23 25.80 -24.06
CA LEU A 14 -6.22 24.94 -23.42
C LEU A 14 -5.52 24.03 -22.41
N SER A 15 -5.60 24.40 -21.12
CA SER A 15 -5.10 23.59 -20.01
C SER A 15 -5.99 22.36 -19.85
N ASN A 16 -5.55 21.23 -20.42
CA ASN A 16 -6.18 19.94 -20.18
C ASN A 16 -6.01 19.53 -18.72
N THR A 17 -6.97 19.91 -17.87
CA THR A 17 -7.09 19.42 -16.49
C THR A 17 -7.50 17.96 -16.51
N THR A 18 -6.52 17.07 -16.62
CA THR A 18 -6.71 15.62 -16.43
C THR A 18 -7.06 15.37 -14.97
N SER A 19 -8.35 15.38 -14.64
CA SER A 19 -8.82 14.93 -13.34
C SER A 19 -8.44 13.46 -13.17
N ALA A 20 -7.88 13.12 -12.02
CA ALA A 20 -7.95 11.74 -11.56
C ALA A 20 -9.44 11.37 -11.35
N THR A 21 -9.75 10.09 -11.48
CA THR A 21 -11.06 9.53 -11.15
C THR A 21 -10.86 8.51 -10.06
N GLN A 22 -11.54 8.68 -8.92
CA GLN A 22 -11.53 7.70 -7.84
C GLN A 22 -12.16 6.39 -8.34
N THR A 23 -11.35 5.35 -8.52
CA THR A 23 -11.79 4.02 -8.94
C THR A 23 -12.31 3.18 -7.77
N PHE A 24 -11.69 3.34 -6.59
CA PHE A 24 -12.02 2.57 -5.40
C PHE A 24 -11.99 3.41 -4.12
N ALA A 25 -12.91 3.09 -3.21
CA ALA A 25 -13.18 3.82 -1.98
C ALA A 25 -13.80 2.90 -0.93
N ASN A 26 -13.26 2.90 0.28
CA ASN A 26 -13.82 2.14 1.41
C ASN A 26 -13.60 2.91 2.72
N GLN A 27 -14.67 3.14 3.49
CA GLN A 27 -14.63 3.91 4.76
C GLN A 27 -14.49 2.99 5.99
N GLY A 28 -13.61 1.99 5.90
CA GLY A 28 -13.33 1.07 6.98
C GLY A 28 -14.40 -0.01 7.17
N THR A 29 -15.09 -0.41 6.10
CA THR A 29 -16.09 -1.48 6.12
C THR A 29 -15.52 -2.81 5.64
N ALA A 30 -15.93 -3.91 6.28
CA ALA A 30 -15.53 -5.27 5.91
C ALA A 30 -16.63 -6.28 6.30
N PRO A 31 -16.90 -7.33 5.48
CA PRO A 31 -16.34 -7.58 4.15
C PRO A 31 -16.91 -6.65 3.06
N ALA A 32 -17.95 -5.87 3.37
CA ALA A 32 -18.62 -5.01 2.40
C ALA A 32 -17.68 -3.95 1.79
N GLY A 33 -17.61 -3.91 0.47
CA GLY A 33 -16.75 -2.97 -0.27
C GLY A 33 -15.31 -3.44 -0.45
N TRP A 34 -15.07 -4.77 -0.49
CA TRP A 34 -13.82 -5.39 -0.92
C TRP A 34 -14.14 -6.63 -1.78
N ASP A 35 -13.20 -7.02 -2.65
CA ASP A 35 -13.38 -8.17 -3.55
C ASP A 35 -13.13 -9.51 -2.84
N PHE A 36 -12.24 -9.52 -1.83
CA PHE A 36 -11.97 -10.67 -0.99
C PHE A 36 -11.49 -10.27 0.41
N VAL A 37 -11.62 -11.18 1.37
CA VAL A 37 -11.09 -11.06 2.73
C VAL A 37 -10.34 -12.35 3.07
N LEU A 38 -9.06 -12.23 3.43
CA LEU A 38 -8.17 -13.34 3.73
C LEU A 38 -7.91 -13.42 5.24
N GLU A 39 -8.31 -14.52 5.88
CA GLU A 39 -8.08 -14.82 7.30
C GLU A 39 -7.29 -16.14 7.42
N GLU A 40 -5.96 -16.08 7.53
CA GLU A 40 -5.13 -17.29 7.65
C GLU A 40 -4.89 -17.74 9.10
N ASN A 41 -4.87 -19.05 9.34
CA ASN A 41 -4.52 -19.71 10.61
C ASN A 41 -5.36 -19.28 11.83
N ARG A 42 -5.02 -18.13 12.43
CA ARG A 42 -5.67 -17.50 13.59
C ARG A 42 -5.80 -15.98 13.41
N GLY A 43 -5.87 -15.57 12.16
CA GLY A 43 -6.17 -14.22 11.76
C GLY A 43 -7.65 -13.88 11.92
N THR A 44 -7.95 -12.59 12.06
CA THR A 44 -9.33 -12.08 11.91
C THR A 44 -9.34 -10.74 11.19
N VAL A 45 -10.43 -10.44 10.48
CA VAL A 45 -10.68 -9.15 9.81
C VAL A 45 -12.10 -8.69 10.14
N GLU A 46 -12.23 -7.90 11.21
CA GLU A 46 -13.53 -7.46 11.74
C GLU A 46 -13.81 -5.98 11.46
N GLN A 47 -15.05 -5.63 11.12
CA GLN A 47 -15.49 -4.22 11.14
C GLN A 47 -15.79 -3.78 12.59
N VAL A 48 -15.22 -2.65 13.02
CA VAL A 48 -15.35 -2.10 14.37
C VAL A 48 -15.74 -0.61 14.37
N THR A 49 -16.28 -0.14 15.50
CA THR A 49 -16.78 1.24 15.69
C THR A 49 -16.18 1.94 16.93
N ASN A 50 -15.32 1.27 17.69
CA ASN A 50 -14.78 1.77 18.96
C ASN A 50 -13.42 2.48 18.83
N ILE A 51 -12.61 2.11 17.84
CA ILE A 51 -11.35 2.77 17.50
C ILE A 51 -11.42 3.03 15.99
N VAL A 52 -11.65 4.28 15.60
CA VAL A 52 -11.96 4.66 14.22
C VAL A 52 -11.12 5.87 13.80
N TYR A 53 -10.70 5.89 12.54
CA TYR A 53 -9.99 7.03 11.96
C TYR A 53 -10.93 8.24 11.86
N GLY A 54 -10.45 9.46 12.15
CA GLY A 54 -11.32 10.65 12.26
C GLY A 54 -12.33 10.62 13.42
N GLY A 55 -12.35 9.57 14.27
CA GLY A 55 -13.16 9.50 15.48
C GLY A 55 -14.65 9.17 15.29
N SER A 56 -15.12 8.91 14.08
CA SER A 56 -16.50 8.48 13.81
C SER A 56 -16.61 7.58 12.57
N GLY A 57 -17.68 6.79 12.45
CA GLY A 57 -17.86 5.82 11.36
C GLY A 57 -17.39 4.41 11.73
N THR A 58 -16.62 3.78 10.85
CA THR A 58 -16.15 2.39 10.94
C THR A 58 -14.67 2.25 10.64
N ALA A 59 -14.02 1.25 11.21
CA ALA A 59 -12.68 0.82 10.84
C ALA A 59 -12.60 -0.71 10.70
N ILE A 60 -11.62 -1.19 9.93
CA ILE A 60 -11.30 -2.61 9.82
C ILE A 60 -10.25 -2.92 10.88
N LYS A 61 -10.44 -3.98 11.66
CA LYS A 61 -9.48 -4.48 12.64
C LYS A 61 -8.95 -5.82 12.15
N ALA A 62 -7.75 -5.79 11.58
CA ALA A 62 -6.97 -6.98 11.27
C ALA A 62 -6.24 -7.46 12.54
N THR A 63 -6.30 -8.75 12.85
CA THR A 63 -5.54 -9.36 13.93
C THR A 63 -4.85 -10.63 13.46
N GLN A 64 -3.71 -10.98 14.07
CA GLN A 64 -3.03 -12.25 13.84
C GLN A 64 -2.47 -12.82 15.15
N THR A 65 -2.42 -14.15 15.24
CA THR A 65 -1.89 -14.87 16.41
C THR A 65 -0.85 -15.90 16.00
N TYR A 66 0.40 -15.72 16.46
CA TYR A 66 1.49 -16.66 16.21
C TYR A 66 1.16 -18.06 16.76
N THR A 67 1.29 -19.08 15.92
CA THR A 67 1.02 -20.49 16.27
C THR A 67 2.34 -21.27 16.25
N PRO A 68 2.94 -21.62 17.41
CA PRO A 68 4.18 -22.39 17.45
C PRO A 68 4.06 -23.71 16.68
N GLY A 69 5.01 -23.97 15.77
CA GLY A 69 5.02 -25.16 14.92
C GLY A 69 4.14 -25.10 13.67
N TYR A 70 3.38 -24.03 13.44
CA TYR A 70 2.71 -23.80 12.16
C TYR A 70 3.71 -23.22 11.14
N THR A 71 3.70 -23.79 9.93
CA THR A 71 4.70 -23.53 8.87
C THR A 71 4.16 -22.74 7.69
N GLY A 72 2.91 -22.27 7.74
CA GLY A 72 2.32 -21.44 6.69
C GLY A 72 2.54 -19.94 6.92
N ARG A 73 1.81 -19.12 6.16
CA ARG A 73 1.85 -17.65 6.23
C ARG A 73 0.78 -17.13 7.20
N TYR A 74 0.81 -15.82 7.47
CA TYR A 74 0.01 -15.17 8.51
C TYR A 74 -0.66 -13.91 7.97
N HIS A 75 -1.47 -14.05 6.92
CA HIS A 75 -2.23 -12.95 6.33
C HIS A 75 -3.55 -12.67 7.09
N SER A 76 -3.94 -11.40 7.17
CA SER A 76 -5.23 -10.90 7.67
C SER A 76 -5.53 -9.59 6.97
N GLU A 77 -5.99 -9.73 5.72
CA GLU A 77 -5.99 -8.68 4.72
C GLU A 77 -7.35 -8.58 4.01
N VAL A 78 -7.67 -7.37 3.55
CA VAL A 78 -8.77 -7.07 2.64
C VAL A 78 -8.19 -6.75 1.26
N HIS A 79 -8.76 -7.36 0.23
CA HIS A 79 -8.22 -7.31 -1.13
C HIS A 79 -9.14 -6.49 -2.03
N HIS A 80 -8.56 -5.55 -2.77
CA HIS A 80 -9.16 -5.00 -3.99
C HIS A 80 -8.39 -5.56 -5.19
N PHE A 81 -9.08 -6.17 -6.14
CA PHE A 81 -8.40 -6.86 -7.24
C PHE A 81 -7.83 -5.91 -8.31
N GLN A 82 -8.36 -4.70 -8.41
CA GLN A 82 -7.99 -3.73 -9.47
C GLN A 82 -6.96 -2.70 -8.99
N GLY A 83 -5.79 -3.18 -8.55
CA GLY A 83 -4.71 -2.31 -8.02
C GLY A 83 -3.95 -1.56 -9.13
N TYR A 84 -3.31 -2.26 -10.06
CA TYR A 84 -2.68 -1.64 -11.24
C TYR A 84 -2.37 -2.60 -12.40
N HIS A 85 -2.28 -2.05 -13.62
CA HIS A 85 -1.58 -2.64 -14.75
C HIS A 85 -0.27 -1.90 -15.05
N ARG A 86 0.67 -2.60 -15.70
CA ARG A 86 1.86 -1.94 -16.25
C ARG A 86 1.46 -0.90 -17.31
N ARG A 87 2.18 0.22 -17.32
CA ARG A 87 2.00 1.47 -18.09
C ARG A 87 0.96 2.45 -17.54
N GLU A 88 0.27 2.11 -16.46
CA GLU A 88 -0.64 3.02 -15.77
C GLU A 88 0.09 3.94 -14.79
N GLN A 89 -0.60 4.99 -14.32
CA GLN A 89 -0.21 5.79 -13.17
C GLN A 89 -1.36 5.78 -12.15
N GLY A 90 -1.05 5.47 -10.90
CA GLY A 90 -2.03 5.40 -9.82
C GLY A 90 -1.67 6.24 -8.60
N PHE A 91 -2.69 6.57 -7.82
CA PHE A 91 -2.61 7.10 -6.48
C PHE A 91 -3.30 6.12 -5.54
N TYR A 92 -2.67 5.84 -4.40
CA TYR A 92 -3.14 4.85 -3.44
C TYR A 92 -2.96 5.39 -2.03
N GLY A 93 -3.94 5.16 -1.16
CA GLY A 93 -3.85 5.53 0.24
C GLY A 93 -4.37 4.43 1.15
N PHE A 94 -3.98 4.48 2.41
CA PHE A 94 -4.68 3.87 3.54
C PHE A 94 -4.25 4.56 4.83
N ALA A 95 -5.14 4.60 5.82
CA ALA A 95 -4.73 4.92 7.19
C ALA A 95 -4.64 3.63 8.01
N PHE A 96 -3.68 3.55 8.92
CA PHE A 96 -3.49 2.40 9.80
C PHE A 96 -3.18 2.82 11.24
N ARG A 97 -3.48 1.94 12.20
CA ARG A 97 -3.14 2.11 13.62
C ARG A 97 -2.67 0.80 14.22
N LEU A 98 -1.45 0.78 14.74
CA LEU A 98 -0.94 -0.34 15.54
C LEU A 98 -1.59 -0.32 16.93
N GLN A 99 -1.71 -1.49 17.57
CA GLN A 99 -2.13 -1.58 18.97
C GLN A 99 -1.23 -0.74 19.90
N ASP A 100 -1.80 -0.30 21.02
CA ASP A 100 -1.21 0.68 21.94
C ASP A 100 0.09 0.18 22.62
N ASP A 101 0.22 -1.13 22.81
CA ASP A 101 1.39 -1.80 23.40
C ASP A 101 2.33 -2.42 22.34
N TRP A 102 2.25 -2.03 21.07
CA TRP A 102 2.96 -2.71 19.97
C TRP A 102 4.48 -2.88 20.22
N GLN A 103 4.93 -4.12 20.28
CA GLN A 103 6.31 -4.48 20.54
C GLN A 103 7.15 -4.33 19.26
N PHE A 104 7.89 -3.23 19.16
CA PHE A 104 8.85 -2.94 18.09
C PHE A 104 10.21 -3.65 18.25
N SER A 105 10.52 -4.24 19.40
CA SER A 105 11.82 -4.90 19.66
C SER A 105 11.65 -6.29 20.30
N PRO A 106 12.32 -7.34 19.79
CA PRO A 106 13.28 -7.33 18.69
C PRO A 106 12.61 -7.04 17.34
N ALA A 107 13.35 -6.41 16.43
CA ALA A 107 12.80 -6.00 15.13
C ALA A 107 12.49 -7.21 14.24
N GLN A 108 11.31 -7.19 13.64
CA GLN A 108 10.78 -8.20 12.72
C GLN A 108 9.88 -7.51 11.69
N SER A 109 9.70 -8.13 10.51
CA SER A 109 8.87 -7.59 9.44
C SER A 109 7.38 -7.88 9.68
N TYR A 110 6.57 -6.82 9.58
CA TYR A 110 5.10 -6.90 9.54
C TYR A 110 4.61 -6.02 8.38
N ASN A 111 4.02 -6.64 7.36
CA ASN A 111 3.45 -5.96 6.19
C ASN A 111 2.07 -5.38 6.52
N LEU A 112 1.83 -4.15 6.05
CA LEU A 112 0.64 -3.35 6.32
C LEU A 112 -0.25 -3.17 5.08
N GLY A 113 0.32 -3.37 3.89
CA GLY A 113 -0.36 -3.38 2.60
C GLY A 113 0.61 -3.70 1.45
N GLN A 114 0.12 -4.31 0.37
CA GLN A 114 0.95 -4.83 -0.72
C GLN A 114 0.23 -4.83 -2.07
N PHE A 115 1.00 -4.82 -3.15
CA PHE A 115 0.54 -5.10 -4.51
C PHE A 115 1.03 -6.49 -4.93
N ILE A 116 0.14 -7.35 -5.41
CA ILE A 116 0.43 -8.76 -5.66
C ILE A 116 -0.42 -9.34 -6.79
N ALA A 117 0.12 -10.29 -7.55
CA ALA A 117 -0.63 -11.06 -8.54
C ALA A 117 -0.21 -12.55 -8.51
N ASP A 118 -1.07 -13.41 -9.06
CA ASP A 118 -0.79 -14.82 -9.30
C ASP A 118 0.19 -14.99 -10.48
N PHE A 119 1.20 -15.85 -10.32
CA PHE A 119 2.15 -16.23 -11.37
C PHE A 119 2.34 -17.76 -11.47
N THR A 120 1.46 -18.54 -10.84
CA THR A 120 1.48 -20.01 -10.87
C THR A 120 1.34 -20.60 -12.28
N ASP A 121 0.77 -19.83 -13.23
CA ASP A 121 0.70 -20.13 -14.65
C ASP A 121 2.07 -20.13 -15.35
N THR A 122 3.04 -19.36 -14.84
CA THR A 122 4.34 -19.15 -15.49
C THR A 122 5.39 -20.21 -15.13
N GLY A 123 5.18 -20.94 -14.03
CA GLY A 123 6.17 -21.87 -13.48
C GLY A 123 7.43 -21.21 -12.90
N CYS A 124 7.43 -19.89 -12.68
CA CYS A 124 8.57 -19.13 -12.16
C CYS A 124 8.38 -18.55 -10.75
N ASP A 125 7.15 -18.40 -10.27
CA ASP A 125 6.82 -17.92 -8.91
C ASP A 125 5.44 -18.47 -8.46
N ASP A 126 5.04 -18.29 -7.20
CA ASP A 126 3.68 -18.59 -6.73
C ASP A 126 2.75 -17.37 -6.83
N TRP A 127 2.73 -16.52 -5.82
CA TRP A 127 2.04 -15.22 -5.81
C TRP A 127 3.09 -14.16 -5.50
N MET A 128 3.39 -13.30 -6.49
CA MET A 128 4.56 -12.41 -6.44
C MET A 128 4.17 -11.01 -5.96
N PRO A 129 4.42 -10.63 -4.69
CA PRO A 129 4.21 -9.26 -4.26
C PRO A 129 5.27 -8.35 -4.88
N SER A 130 4.85 -7.33 -5.62
CA SER A 130 5.74 -6.35 -6.24
C SER A 130 6.15 -5.29 -5.21
N SER A 131 5.37 -4.22 -5.09
CA SER A 131 5.53 -3.18 -4.09
C SER A 131 4.82 -3.58 -2.79
N MET A 132 5.45 -3.32 -1.65
CA MET A 132 4.96 -3.65 -0.31
C MET A 132 5.23 -2.49 0.62
N VAL A 133 4.37 -2.23 1.60
CA VAL A 133 4.58 -1.26 2.68
C VAL A 133 4.55 -2.00 4.00
N TRP A 134 5.66 -1.96 4.74
CA TRP A 134 5.84 -2.74 5.96
C TRP A 134 6.61 -1.96 7.02
N ILE A 135 6.62 -2.48 8.24
CA ILE A 135 7.47 -1.98 9.33
C ILE A 135 8.53 -3.01 9.73
N VAL A 136 9.73 -2.52 10.06
CA VAL A 136 10.80 -3.30 10.71
C VAL A 136 11.22 -2.57 11.97
N GLY A 137 10.80 -3.10 13.13
CA GLY A 137 10.77 -2.28 14.34
C GLY A 137 9.86 -1.06 14.15
N SER A 138 10.22 0.10 14.68
CA SER A 138 9.45 1.34 14.56
C SER A 138 9.74 2.13 13.27
N GLN A 139 10.25 1.49 12.21
CA GLN A 139 10.64 2.14 10.96
C GLN A 139 9.78 1.65 9.79
N LEU A 140 9.15 2.59 9.09
CA LEU A 140 8.43 2.35 7.84
C LEU A 140 9.41 2.06 6.70
N ALA A 141 9.07 1.09 5.86
CA ALA A 141 9.79 0.72 4.66
C ALA A 141 8.82 0.49 3.49
N THR A 142 9.30 0.68 2.27
CA THR A 142 8.63 0.26 1.03
C THR A 142 9.61 -0.34 0.04
N ARG A 143 9.12 -0.95 -1.04
CA ARG A 143 9.94 -1.44 -2.15
C ARG A 143 9.23 -1.29 -3.49
N VAL A 144 10.00 -1.45 -4.56
CA VAL A 144 9.50 -1.82 -5.89
C VAL A 144 10.16 -3.13 -6.33
N ARG A 145 9.50 -3.87 -7.23
CA ARG A 145 10.02 -5.10 -7.86
C ARG A 145 10.03 -4.93 -9.38
N THR A 146 11.10 -5.35 -10.04
CA THR A 146 11.41 -5.06 -11.44
C THR A 146 11.98 -6.28 -12.16
N GLY A 147 12.33 -6.17 -13.45
CA GLY A 147 12.86 -7.28 -14.25
C GLY A 147 11.74 -8.08 -14.93
N THR A 148 11.93 -9.38 -15.13
CA THR A 148 10.90 -10.28 -15.70
C THR A 148 10.40 -11.25 -14.62
N VAL A 149 9.27 -11.92 -14.87
CA VAL A 149 8.68 -12.91 -13.92
C VAL A 149 9.71 -13.95 -13.45
N CYS A 150 10.59 -14.41 -14.34
CA CYS A 150 11.59 -15.45 -14.06
C CYS A 150 12.98 -14.89 -13.71
N ASN A 151 13.16 -13.57 -13.69
CA ASN A 151 14.42 -12.91 -13.31
C ASN A 151 14.12 -11.53 -12.70
N GLN A 152 13.78 -11.56 -11.41
CA GLN A 152 13.19 -10.44 -10.68
C GLN A 152 14.25 -9.66 -9.89
N GLY A 153 14.23 -8.33 -9.98
CA GLY A 153 14.97 -7.41 -9.11
C GLY A 153 14.07 -6.85 -8.01
N THR A 154 14.63 -6.50 -6.85
CA THR A 154 13.91 -5.78 -5.78
C THR A 154 14.75 -4.61 -5.29
N THR A 155 14.16 -3.42 -5.25
CA THR A 155 14.78 -2.22 -4.65
C THR A 155 13.99 -1.82 -3.41
N GLN A 156 14.61 -1.91 -2.24
CA GLN A 156 14.02 -1.49 -0.97
C GLN A 156 14.39 -0.05 -0.62
N PHE A 157 13.47 0.65 0.03
CA PHE A 157 13.67 1.96 0.64
C PHE A 157 13.27 1.84 2.12
N LEU A 158 14.28 1.89 3.00
CA LEU A 158 14.14 1.62 4.44
C LEU A 158 14.22 2.92 5.25
N ASN A 159 13.74 2.89 6.50
CA ASN A 159 13.82 4.01 7.45
C ASN A 159 13.19 5.31 6.93
N LEU A 160 12.04 5.19 6.24
CA LEU A 160 11.35 6.32 5.62
C LEU A 160 10.69 7.24 6.65
N ALA A 161 10.10 6.65 7.70
CA ALA A 161 9.42 7.35 8.77
C ALA A 161 9.48 6.52 10.07
N THR A 162 9.33 7.21 11.20
CA THR A 162 9.12 6.56 12.50
C THR A 162 7.64 6.36 12.76
N VAL A 163 7.24 5.11 12.98
CA VAL A 163 5.86 4.72 13.28
C VAL A 163 5.69 4.57 14.79
N SER A 164 4.60 5.09 15.36
CA SER A 164 4.26 4.96 16.78
C SER A 164 3.12 3.97 17.03
N ALA A 165 3.08 3.45 18.27
CA ALA A 165 2.01 2.58 18.74
C ALA A 165 0.81 3.42 19.20
N GLY A 166 -0.42 2.90 19.05
CA GLY A 166 -1.64 3.55 19.54
C GLY A 166 -2.08 4.82 18.78
N THR A 167 -1.34 5.24 17.75
CA THR A 167 -1.64 6.39 16.89
C THR A 167 -2.16 5.94 15.53
N TRP A 168 -3.12 6.69 14.98
CA TRP A 168 -3.45 6.59 13.56
C TRP A 168 -2.36 7.27 12.74
N HIS A 169 -1.94 6.60 11.67
CA HIS A 169 -0.99 7.08 10.67
C HIS A 169 -1.60 6.95 9.28
N LYS A 170 -1.11 7.75 8.33
CA LYS A 170 -1.48 7.76 6.91
C LYS A 170 -0.30 7.32 6.05
N VAL A 171 -0.56 6.48 5.05
CA VAL A 171 0.34 6.22 3.92
C VAL A 171 -0.36 6.65 2.64
N GLU A 172 0.35 7.41 1.80
CA GLU A 172 -0.07 7.76 0.43
C GLU A 172 1.06 7.35 -0.53
N ILE A 173 0.72 6.77 -1.68
CA ILE A 173 1.66 6.34 -2.73
C ILE A 173 1.23 6.98 -4.04
N GLN A 174 2.17 7.62 -4.74
CA GLN A 174 2.00 7.97 -6.16
C GLN A 174 3.02 7.18 -6.99
N ALA A 175 2.55 6.39 -7.94
CA ALA A 175 3.39 5.54 -8.77
C ALA A 175 3.01 5.62 -10.26
N SER A 176 4.01 5.57 -11.13
CA SER A 176 3.86 5.22 -12.55
C SER A 176 4.50 3.86 -12.76
N TRP A 177 3.72 2.89 -13.22
CA TRP A 177 4.01 1.46 -13.18
C TRP A 177 4.73 0.99 -14.45
N GLN A 178 6.03 1.24 -14.54
CA GLN A 178 6.84 0.96 -15.73
C GLN A 178 7.86 -0.16 -15.44
N ASN A 179 8.25 -0.91 -16.47
CA ASN A 179 9.32 -1.92 -16.38
C ASN A 179 10.68 -1.39 -16.88
N ASP A 180 10.77 -0.08 -17.14
CA ASP A 180 11.95 0.65 -17.57
C ASP A 180 12.10 1.97 -16.80
N ASP A 181 13.18 2.70 -17.06
CA ASP A 181 13.52 3.94 -16.37
C ASP A 181 12.68 5.16 -16.80
N THR A 182 11.44 4.96 -17.28
CA THR A 182 10.42 6.02 -17.40
C THR A 182 9.49 6.10 -16.19
N GLY A 183 9.54 5.12 -15.29
CA GLY A 183 8.69 5.07 -14.10
C GLY A 183 9.13 6.02 -12.97
N PHE A 184 8.24 6.17 -11.99
CA PHE A 184 8.49 6.91 -10.75
C PHE A 184 7.71 6.28 -9.60
N TYR A 185 8.23 6.43 -8.37
CA TYR A 185 7.59 5.94 -7.15
C TYR A 185 7.82 6.94 -6.01
N LYS A 186 6.74 7.31 -5.32
CA LYS A 186 6.73 8.31 -4.25
C LYS A 186 5.85 7.84 -3.10
N LEU A 187 6.22 8.20 -1.87
CA LEU A 187 5.47 7.85 -0.68
C LEU A 187 5.42 9.04 0.30
N TRP A 188 4.23 9.33 0.82
CA TRP A 188 4.01 10.24 1.93
C TRP A 188 3.59 9.45 3.17
N PHE A 189 4.03 9.92 4.33
CA PHE A 189 3.64 9.41 5.64
C PHE A 189 3.18 10.59 6.48
N ASP A 190 1.96 10.51 7.03
CA ASP A 190 1.32 11.59 7.80
C ASP A 190 1.39 12.97 7.07
N GLY A 191 1.15 12.96 5.75
CA GLY A 191 1.21 14.14 4.87
C GLY A 191 2.62 14.64 4.51
N VAL A 192 3.67 14.09 5.13
CA VAL A 192 5.07 14.42 4.81
C VAL A 192 5.58 13.52 3.70
N LYS A 193 6.10 14.07 2.60
CA LYS A 193 6.74 13.28 1.54
C LYS A 193 8.06 12.68 2.05
N VAL A 194 8.10 11.37 2.25
CA VAL A 194 9.26 10.63 2.78
C VAL A 194 10.04 9.87 1.71
N LEU A 195 9.45 9.65 0.54
CA LEU A 195 10.12 9.06 -0.61
C LEU A 195 9.74 9.78 -1.91
N GLU A 196 10.74 10.07 -2.73
CA GLU A 196 10.56 10.49 -4.11
C GLU A 196 11.68 9.89 -4.99
N LYS A 197 11.29 9.10 -5.99
CA LYS A 197 12.18 8.50 -6.98
C LYS A 197 11.57 8.67 -8.36
N PHE A 198 12.38 9.12 -9.31
CA PHE A 198 12.05 9.25 -10.73
C PHE A 198 13.08 8.48 -11.55
N ASN A 199 12.74 8.18 -12.80
CA ASN A 199 13.58 7.49 -13.77
C ASN A 199 14.02 6.10 -13.26
N ILE A 200 13.05 5.30 -12.81
CA ILE A 200 13.25 3.94 -12.32
C ILE A 200 12.15 3.02 -12.85
N ALA A 201 12.50 1.77 -13.14
CA ALA A 201 11.51 0.70 -13.20
C ALA A 201 10.83 0.51 -11.83
N THR A 202 9.53 0.25 -11.83
CA THR A 202 8.66 0.15 -10.64
C THR A 202 7.80 -1.11 -10.60
N THR A 203 7.66 -1.79 -11.75
CA THR A 203 7.02 -3.11 -11.88
C THR A 203 7.83 -4.01 -12.82
N ILE A 204 7.45 -5.28 -12.91
CA ILE A 204 8.01 -6.28 -13.83
C ILE A 204 7.50 -6.11 -15.28
N ASP A 205 8.19 -6.71 -16.24
CA ASP A 205 7.77 -6.86 -17.64
C ASP A 205 6.70 -7.96 -17.79
N ASP A 206 5.50 -7.70 -17.27
CA ASP A 206 4.28 -8.48 -17.47
C ASP A 206 3.10 -7.52 -17.77
N THR A 207 1.91 -8.02 -18.08
CA THR A 207 0.72 -7.19 -18.39
C THR A 207 -0.51 -7.53 -17.55
N ARG A 208 -0.43 -8.48 -16.61
CA ARG A 208 -1.55 -8.82 -15.71
C ARG A 208 -1.83 -7.73 -14.68
N GLU A 209 -3.05 -7.73 -14.18
CA GLU A 209 -3.51 -6.87 -13.09
C GLU A 209 -2.85 -7.29 -11.76
N PHE A 210 -2.29 -6.34 -11.04
CA PHE A 210 -1.86 -6.50 -9.65
C PHE A 210 -2.99 -6.08 -8.73
N GLN A 211 -3.37 -6.95 -7.80
CA GLN A 211 -4.30 -6.66 -6.72
C GLN A 211 -3.64 -5.72 -5.70
N PHE A 212 -4.43 -4.87 -5.03
CA PHE A 212 -4.00 -4.08 -3.89
C PHE A 212 -4.62 -4.62 -2.60
N HIS A 213 -3.79 -5.06 -1.67
CA HIS A 213 -4.18 -5.63 -0.37
C HIS A 213 -3.80 -4.68 0.76
N VAL A 214 -4.66 -4.57 1.77
CA VAL A 214 -4.40 -3.79 2.99
C VAL A 214 -4.76 -4.63 4.21
N GLY A 215 -3.94 -4.61 5.26
CA GLY A 215 -4.16 -5.37 6.47
C GLY A 215 -2.85 -5.87 7.08
N LEU A 216 -2.95 -6.86 7.97
CA LEU A 216 -1.81 -7.37 8.72
C LEU A 216 -1.32 -8.69 8.12
N TYR A 217 -0.21 -8.64 7.39
CA TYR A 217 0.55 -9.84 7.05
C TYR A 217 1.83 -9.92 7.89
N ALA A 218 1.83 -10.80 8.89
CA ALA A 218 2.94 -10.99 9.84
C ALA A 218 4.10 -11.81 9.23
N ASN A 219 4.59 -11.39 8.05
CA ASN A 219 5.49 -12.16 7.19
C ASN A 219 6.76 -12.63 7.90
N GLY A 220 7.34 -11.81 8.79
CA GLY A 220 8.55 -12.17 9.53
C GLY A 220 8.41 -13.44 10.38
N TRP A 221 7.20 -13.81 10.82
CA TRP A 221 6.99 -15.06 11.59
C TRP A 221 7.19 -16.32 10.76
N HIS A 222 6.94 -16.24 9.45
CA HIS A 222 7.26 -17.28 8.48
C HIS A 222 8.72 -17.14 8.02
N ASP A 223 9.10 -15.94 7.57
CA ASP A 223 10.37 -15.70 6.87
C ASP A 223 11.62 -15.82 7.78
N ASP A 224 11.50 -15.51 9.08
CA ASP A 224 12.55 -15.76 10.08
C ASP A 224 12.47 -17.17 10.71
N GLY A 225 11.48 -17.99 10.33
CA GLY A 225 11.20 -19.30 10.96
C GLY A 225 10.57 -19.23 12.35
N GLY A 226 10.18 -18.05 12.83
CA GLY A 226 9.43 -17.89 14.08
C GLY A 226 9.24 -16.44 14.55
N MET A 227 8.40 -16.25 15.57
CA MET A 227 8.21 -14.94 16.20
C MET A 227 9.44 -14.49 16.99
N LYS A 228 9.85 -13.23 16.79
CA LYS A 228 10.78 -12.50 17.65
C LYS A 228 10.01 -11.71 18.71
N GLY A 229 10.48 -11.78 19.96
CA GLY A 229 9.87 -11.07 21.09
C GLY A 229 8.88 -11.91 21.88
N THR A 230 7.85 -11.26 22.42
CA THR A 230 6.96 -11.80 23.46
C THR A 230 5.47 -11.46 23.25
N GLN A 231 5.13 -10.79 22.15
CA GLN A 231 3.76 -10.37 21.80
C GLN A 231 3.25 -11.21 20.59
N PRO A 232 2.65 -12.39 20.85
CA PRO A 232 2.18 -13.30 19.80
C PRO A 232 0.83 -12.93 19.20
N PHE A 233 0.03 -12.13 19.89
CA PHE A 233 -1.15 -11.48 19.32
C PHE A 233 -0.74 -10.11 18.78
N ARG A 234 -1.06 -9.84 17.52
CA ARG A 234 -0.81 -8.55 16.85
C ARG A 234 -2.10 -8.03 16.26
N GLN A 235 -2.35 -6.74 16.41
CA GLN A 235 -3.50 -6.04 15.87
C GLN A 235 -3.07 -4.76 15.14
N GLN A 236 -3.63 -4.60 13.94
CA GLN A 236 -3.60 -3.40 13.13
C GLN A 236 -5.05 -3.01 12.82
N LEU A 237 -5.42 -1.76 13.05
CA LEU A 237 -6.61 -1.21 12.41
C LEU A 237 -6.24 -0.57 11.08
N ALA A 238 -7.14 -0.61 10.11
CA ALA A 238 -7.02 0.02 8.81
C ALA A 238 -8.33 0.71 8.41
N THR A 239 -8.23 1.82 7.68
CA THR A 239 -9.33 2.39 6.90
C THR A 239 -8.90 2.58 5.46
N GLY A 240 -9.85 2.41 4.54
CA GLY A 240 -9.59 2.18 3.13
C GLY A 240 -9.13 3.39 2.31
N THR A 241 -9.28 3.25 1.00
CA THR A 241 -8.31 3.80 0.04
C THR A 241 -8.72 5.13 -0.58
N THR A 242 -9.53 5.92 0.10
CA THR A 242 -10.32 7.01 -0.49
C THR A 242 -9.46 8.15 -1.04
N PHE A 243 -8.99 8.02 -2.30
CA PHE A 243 -8.29 9.11 -2.96
C PHE A 243 -9.24 10.21 -3.38
N ALA A 244 -9.33 11.22 -2.52
CA ALA A 244 -9.91 12.53 -2.79
C ALA A 244 -8.97 13.67 -2.32
N ASP A 245 -7.64 13.57 -2.42
CA ASP A 245 -6.80 12.83 -3.45
C ASP A 245 -5.62 11.63 -2.97
N ALA A 246 -6.25 11.62 -1.69
CA ALA A 246 -6.09 11.35 -0.22
C ALA A 246 -5.13 12.20 0.61
N ASP A 247 -5.45 13.49 0.73
CA ASP A 247 -5.33 14.11 2.04
C ASP A 247 -6.66 13.99 2.83
N PRO A 248 -6.77 13.11 3.83
CA PRO A 248 -7.96 12.96 4.67
C PRO A 248 -8.19 14.08 5.68
N ASP A 249 -7.22 14.97 5.91
CA ASP A 249 -7.43 16.16 6.76
C ASP A 249 -8.42 17.16 6.14
N GLN A 250 -8.87 16.92 4.89
CA GLN A 250 -9.84 17.73 4.14
C GLN A 250 -11.31 17.33 4.38
N TRP A 251 -11.62 16.44 5.33
CA TRP A 251 -12.95 15.81 5.47
C TRP A 251 -13.82 16.38 6.61
N SER A 252 -13.93 17.71 6.70
CA SER A 252 -14.77 18.44 7.68
C SER A 252 -16.17 18.80 7.16
#